data_AF-A0A1S3DTB2-F1
#
_entry.id   AF-A0A1S3DTB2-F1
#
_cell.length_a   1.000
_cell.length_b   1.000
_cell.length_c   1.000
_cell.angle_alpha   90.00
_cell.angle_beta   90.00
_cell.angle_gamma   90.00
#
_symmetry.space_group_name_H-M   'P 1'
#
loop_
_entity.id
_entity.type
_entity.pdbx_description
1 polymer ?
#
loop_
_entity_poly.entity_id
_entity_poly.type
_entity_poly.pdbx_seq_one_letter_code
_entity_poly.pdbx_strand_id
1 'polypeptide(L)'
;MEPEHFQLFIKYLYTDTLNIPDLDTAQGILYAAQKYLIPHLAKHCVKYLECSLNLDNLLDTLRIAECFKESHLRKQCLKVN
;
A
#
# COMPACT_ATOMS: atom_id res chain seq x y z
N MET A 1 2.47 7.81 -11.03
CA MET A 1 1.51 8.01 -9.92
C MET A 1 0.36 8.77 -10.53
N GLU A 2 -0.81 8.13 -10.58
CA GLU A 2 -1.98 8.71 -11.22
C GLU A 2 -2.57 9.88 -10.41
N PRO A 3 -3.26 10.83 -11.07
CA PRO A 3 -3.85 12.00 -10.40
C PRO A 3 -4.81 11.61 -9.27
N GLU A 4 -5.57 10.53 -9.45
CA GLU A 4 -6.58 10.03 -8.50
C GLU A 4 -5.94 9.58 -7.18
N HIS A 5 -4.82 8.85 -7.25
CA HIS A 5 -4.05 8.44 -6.07
C HIS A 5 -3.50 9.64 -5.31
N PHE A 6 -3.07 10.68 -6.03
CA PHE A 6 -2.55 11.89 -5.41
C PHE A 6 -3.68 12.69 -4.74
N GLN A 7 -4.86 12.78 -5.37
CA GLN A 7 -6.04 13.41 -4.77
C GLN A 7 -6.47 12.71 -3.48
N LEU A 8 -6.50 11.37 -3.47
CA LEU A 8 -6.79 10.58 -2.25
C LEU A 8 -5.74 10.81 -1.17
N PHE A 9 -4.46 10.85 -1.54
CA PHE A 9 -3.36 11.18 -0.62
C PHE A 9 -3.54 12.56 0.02
N ILE A 10 -3.85 13.59 -0.78
CA ILE A 10 -4.12 14.94 -0.26
C ILE A 10 -5.38 14.94 0.62
N LYS A 11 -6.46 14.27 0.21
CA LYS A 11 -7.67 14.16 1.03
C LYS A 11 -7.38 13.57 2.40
N TYR A 12 -6.54 12.53 2.47
CA TYR A 12 -6.09 11.97 3.74
C TYR A 12 -5.38 13.01 4.61
N LEU A 13 -4.46 13.79 4.04
CA LEU A 13 -3.73 14.83 4.80
C LEU A 13 -4.64 15.86 5.48
N TYR A 14 -5.80 16.16 4.88
CA TYR A 14 -6.73 17.15 5.41
C TYR A 14 -7.86 16.56 6.27
N THR A 15 -8.10 15.25 6.20
CA THR A 15 -9.29 14.62 6.83
C THR A 15 -8.98 13.40 7.68
N ASP A 16 -7.75 12.87 7.63
CA ASP A 16 -7.35 11.57 8.18
C ASP A 16 -8.22 10.38 7.72
N THR A 17 -9.02 10.57 6.65
CA THR A 17 -9.85 9.51 6.07
C THR A 17 -9.20 8.94 4.81
N LEU A 18 -9.11 7.62 4.74
CA LEU A 18 -8.58 6.90 3.59
C LEU A 18 -9.52 5.77 3.21
N ASN A 19 -9.89 5.72 1.92
CA ASN A 19 -10.59 4.60 1.34
C ASN A 19 -9.71 4.04 0.23
N ILE A 20 -9.23 2.80 0.41
CA ILE A 20 -8.39 2.10 -0.56
C ILE A 20 -9.28 1.07 -1.27
N PRO A 21 -9.73 1.34 -2.52
CA PRO A 21 -10.63 0.45 -3.24
C PRO A 21 -9.94 -0.81 -3.79
N ASP A 22 -8.66 -0.71 -4.15
CA ASP A 22 -7.94 -1.77 -4.86
C ASP A 22 -6.43 -1.71 -4.59
N LEU A 23 -5.71 -2.71 -5.11
CA LEU A 23 -4.27 -2.89 -4.92
C LEU A 23 -3.44 -1.79 -5.59
N ASP A 24 -3.87 -1.30 -6.76
CA ASP A 24 -3.16 -0.26 -7.51
C ASP A 24 -3.23 1.08 -6.76
N THR A 25 -4.40 1.39 -6.20
CA THR A 25 -4.59 2.53 -5.32
C THR A 25 -3.74 2.41 -4.06
N ALA A 26 -3.71 1.23 -3.43
CA ALA A 26 -2.85 0.98 -2.26
C ALA A 26 -1.37 1.23 -2.58
N GLN A 27 -0.91 0.74 -3.74
CA GLN A 27 0.45 0.92 -4.23
C GLN A 27 0.77 2.39 -4.49
N GLY A 28 -0.12 3.11 -5.16
CA GLY A 28 0.02 4.53 -5.47
C GLY A 28 0.11 5.39 -4.20
N ILE A 29 -0.76 5.14 -3.23
CA ILE A 29 -0.75 5.86 -1.95
C ILE A 29 0.50 5.49 -1.13
N LEU A 30 0.91 4.21 -1.09
CA LEU A 30 2.14 3.80 -0.42
C LEU A 30 3.38 4.50 -1.02
N TYR A 31 3.44 4.64 -2.34
CA TYR A 31 4.49 5.41 -3.00
C TYR A 31 4.52 6.87 -2.54
N ALA A 32 3.39 7.56 -2.50
CA ALA A 32 3.35 8.92 -1.98
C ALA A 32 3.70 8.99 -0.51
N ALA A 33 3.17 8.09 0.32
CA ALA A 33 3.47 8.04 1.74
C ALA A 33 4.99 7.90 2.01
N GLN A 34 5.69 7.05 1.26
CA GLN A 34 7.15 6.96 1.36
C GLN A 34 7.86 8.19 0.79
N LYS A 35 7.45 8.67 -0.39
CA LYS A 35 8.06 9.84 -1.07
C LYS A 35 7.96 11.13 -0.24
N TYR A 36 6.83 11.33 0.43
CA TYR A 36 6.56 12.51 1.27
C TYR A 36 6.82 12.24 2.77
N LEU A 37 7.44 11.10 3.12
CA LEU A 37 7.88 10.75 4.46
C LEU A 37 6.77 10.77 5.52
N ILE A 38 5.63 10.15 5.20
CA ILE A 38 4.47 10.01 6.08
C ILE A 38 4.37 8.55 6.56
N PRO A 39 5.09 8.18 7.63
CA PRO A 39 5.23 6.79 8.05
C PRO A 39 3.91 6.17 8.54
N HIS A 40 3.01 6.97 9.12
CA HIS A 40 1.71 6.49 9.58
C HIS A 40 0.84 6.01 8.41
N LEU A 41 0.81 6.77 7.32
CA LEU A 41 0.07 6.41 6.11
C LEU A 41 0.70 5.19 5.43
N ALA A 42 2.03 5.14 5.33
CA ALA A 42 2.73 3.98 4.77
C ALA A 42 2.38 2.69 5.52
N LYS A 43 2.41 2.71 6.86
CA LYS A 43 1.99 1.58 7.71
C LYS A 43 0.53 1.19 7.47
N HIS A 44 -0.35 2.17 7.28
CA HIS A 44 -1.76 1.91 6.99
C HIS A 44 -1.93 1.16 5.66
N CYS A 45 -1.25 1.62 4.61
CA CYS A 45 -1.28 0.95 3.30
C CYS A 45 -0.70 -0.47 3.38
N VAL A 46 0.43 -0.66 4.05
CA VAL A 46 1.03 -1.99 4.23
C VAL A 46 0.08 -2.93 4.97
N LYS A 47 -0.58 -2.46 6.02
CA LYS A 47 -1.58 -3.25 6.75
C LYS A 47 -2.78 -3.62 5.86
N TYR A 48 -3.24 -2.71 5.02
CA TYR A 48 -4.29 -3.01 4.04
C TYR A 48 -3.85 -4.15 3.10
N LEU A 49 -2.63 -4.04 2.52
CA LEU A 49 -2.06 -5.06 1.64
C LEU A 49 -1.97 -6.43 2.32
N GLU A 50 -1.58 -6.47 3.60
CA GLU A 50 -1.56 -7.71 4.40
C GLU A 50 -2.95 -8.30 4.60
N CYS A 51 -3.95 -7.48 4.90
CA CYS A 51 -5.32 -7.93 5.12
C CYS A 51 -6.04 -8.34 3.83
N SER A 52 -5.69 -7.75 2.69
CA SER A 52 -6.26 -8.06 1.39
C SER A 52 -5.60 -9.26 0.70
N LEU A 53 -4.52 -9.81 1.27
CA LEU A 53 -3.72 -10.85 0.65
C LEU A 53 -4.53 -12.13 0.37
N ASN A 54 -4.53 -12.58 -0.87
CA ASN A 54 -5.14 -13.81 -1.35
C ASN A 54 -4.29 -14.44 -2.46
N LEU A 55 -4.65 -15.65 -2.93
CA LEU A 55 -3.87 -16.34 -3.96
C LEU A 55 -3.83 -15.59 -5.30
N ASP A 56 -4.91 -14.88 -5.65
CA ASP A 56 -5.02 -14.16 -6.92
C ASP A 56 -4.13 -12.91 -6.97
N ASN A 57 -3.97 -12.22 -5.83
CA ASN A 57 -3.16 -11.00 -5.71
C ASN A 57 -1.80 -11.21 -5.03
N LEU A 58 -1.44 -12.45 -4.71
CA LEU A 58 -0.21 -12.81 -4.01
C LEU A 58 1.03 -12.31 -4.75
N LEU A 59 1.08 -12.56 -6.07
CA LEU A 59 2.23 -12.20 -6.90
C LEU A 59 2.40 -10.69 -6.97
N ASP A 60 1.32 -9.95 -7.19
CA ASP A 60 1.34 -8.49 -7.25
C ASP A 60 1.75 -7.88 -5.90
N THR A 61 1.18 -8.38 -4.80
CA THR A 61 1.50 -7.93 -3.45
C THR A 61 2.96 -8.22 -3.09
N LEU A 62 3.50 -9.37 -3.49
CA LEU A 62 4.92 -9.69 -3.33
C LEU A 62 5.79 -8.69 -4.11
N ARG A 63 5.42 -8.37 -5.35
CA ARG A 63 6.15 -7.40 -6.20
C ARG A 63 6.14 -6.01 -5.57
N ILE A 64 5.02 -5.59 -5.01
CA ILE A 64 4.87 -4.35 -4.24
C ILE A 64 5.82 -4.39 -3.03
N ALA A 65 5.78 -5.46 -2.23
CA ALA A 65 6.64 -5.60 -1.04
C ALA A 65 8.13 -5.46 -1.38
N GLU A 66 8.57 -6.04 -2.50
CA GLU A 66 9.96 -5.91 -2.96
C GLU A 66 10.29 -4.50 -3.46
N CYS A 67 9.38 -3.88 -4.22
CA CYS A 67 9.56 -2.52 -4.74
C CYS A 67 9.73 -1.48 -3.61
N PHE A 68 8.91 -1.59 -2.57
CA PHE A 68 8.91 -0.68 -1.42
C PHE A 68 9.81 -1.12 -0.27
N LYS A 69 10.55 -2.23 -0.45
CA LYS A 69 11.46 -2.83 0.55
C LYS A 69 10.77 -3.16 1.88
N GLU A 70 9.49 -3.51 1.82
CA GLU A 70 8.65 -3.88 2.96
C GLU A 70 8.90 -5.35 3.36
N SER A 71 9.97 -5.56 4.14
CA SER A 71 10.43 -6.90 4.53
C SER A 71 9.40 -7.71 5.33
N HIS A 72 8.51 -7.06 6.08
CA HIS A 72 7.44 -7.73 6.81
C HIS A 72 6.36 -8.26 5.86
N LEU A 73 5.86 -7.41 4.96
CA LEU A 73 4.87 -7.79 3.95
C LEU A 73 5.38 -8.94 3.07
N ARG A 74 6.65 -8.87 2.63
CA ARG A 74 7.29 -9.95 1.86
C ARG A 74 7.27 -11.29 2.62
N LYS A 75 7.58 -11.29 3.91
CA LYS A 75 7.52 -12.51 4.74
C LYS A 75 6.10 -13.05 4.85
N GLN A 76 5.09 -12.19 4.90
CA GLN A 76 3.69 -12.63 4.92
C GLN A 76 3.30 -13.30 3.60
N CYS A 77 3.67 -12.71 2.45
CA CYS A 77 3.44 -13.35 1.15
C CYS A 77 4.07 -14.75 1.07
N LEU A 78 5.32 -14.91 1.53
CA LEU A 78 6.03 -16.18 1.47
C LEU A 78 5.49 -17.27 2.41
N LYS A 79 4.70 -16.91 3.43
CA LYS A 79 4.05 -17.89 4.34
C LYS A 79 2.78 -18.49 3.75
N VAL A 80 2.20 -17.85 2.73
CA VAL A 80 0.93 -18.26 2.11
C VAL A 80 1.16 -19.23 0.94
N ASN A 81 2.42 -19.57 0.66
CA ASN A 81 2.83 -20.60 -0.30
C ASN A 81 2.88 -22.00 0.32
#